data_AF-U5CUK2-F1
#
_entry.id   AF-U5CUK2-F1
#
_cell.length_a   1.000
_cell.length_b   1.000
_cell.length_c   1.000
_cell.angle_alpha   90.00
_cell.angle_beta   90.00
_cell.angle_gamma   90.00
#
_symmetry.space_group_name_H-M   'P 1'
#
loop_
_entity.id
_entity.type
_entity.pdbx_description
1 polymer ?
#
loop_
_entity_poly.entity_id
_entity_poly.type
_entity_poly.pdbx_seq_one_letter_code
_entity_poly.pdbx_strand_id
1 'polypeptide(L)'
;MTSNWAESFNNTTKDARGFPITAAVAFLRSKVQKWFASRKEKADKWTKPLAPEMEEDLALHFEKGRYLNVDSCGPYTLQVHPGGTVMTGGVVDLQEHTCTCGLFQCMKFPCPHACAASQERSISAYTLCSPYYTTEYWRRHMKEQLCQLVTRMIGNCLMTSRT
;
A
#
# COMPACT_ATOMS: atom_id res chain seq x y z
N MET A 1 15.78 7.35 10.56
CA MET A 1 16.25 7.68 9.20
C MET A 1 15.21 8.57 8.54
N THR A 2 15.36 9.89 8.59
CA THR A 2 14.52 10.82 7.83
C THR A 2 15.16 10.97 6.46
N SER A 3 14.72 10.20 5.46
CA SER A 3 15.01 10.54 4.07
C SER A 3 14.26 11.83 3.79
N ASN A 4 14.96 12.97 3.87
CA ASN A 4 14.38 14.28 3.62
C ASN A 4 13.87 14.30 2.17
N TRP A 5 12.55 14.24 2.00
CA TRP A 5 11.93 14.24 0.67
C TRP A 5 12.35 15.47 -0.15
N ALA A 6 12.58 16.61 0.51
CA ALA A 6 13.05 17.82 -0.14
C ALA A 6 14.48 17.67 -0.68
N GLU A 7 15.38 16.99 0.02
CA GLU A 7 16.74 16.72 -0.48
C GLU A 7 16.73 15.76 -1.67
N SER A 8 15.96 14.67 -1.58
CA SER A 8 15.84 13.71 -2.68
C SER A 8 15.26 14.36 -3.94
N PHE A 9 14.23 15.19 -3.77
CA PHE A 9 13.63 15.94 -4.85
C PHE A 9 14.59 17.00 -5.42
N ASN A 10 15.27 17.75 -4.56
CA ASN A 10 16.24 18.77 -4.99
C ASN A 10 17.42 18.16 -5.74
N ASN A 11 17.91 16.99 -5.30
CA ASN A 11 18.97 16.28 -6.00
C ASN A 11 18.48 15.76 -7.37
N THR A 12 17.26 15.21 -7.42
CA THR A 12 16.67 14.68 -8.67
C THR A 12 16.43 15.78 -9.71
N THR A 13 16.16 17.01 -9.27
CA THR A 13 15.79 18.14 -10.13
C THR A 13 16.90 19.16 -10.33
N LYS A 14 18.09 18.92 -9.75
CA LYS A 14 19.24 19.84 -9.82
C LYS A 14 19.59 20.22 -11.26
N ASP A 15 19.59 19.25 -12.16
CA ASP A 15 19.94 19.44 -13.57
C ASP A 15 18.86 20.22 -14.36
N ALA A 16 17.62 20.24 -13.88
CA ALA A 16 16.51 20.92 -14.54
C ALA A 16 16.45 22.43 -14.26
N ARG A 17 17.24 22.94 -13.31
CA ARG A 17 17.18 24.34 -12.85
C ARG A 17 17.71 25.34 -13.88
N GLY A 18 18.57 24.89 -14.80
CA GLY A 18 19.09 25.71 -15.90
C GLY A 18 18.30 25.56 -17.21
N PHE A 19 17.24 24.75 -17.22
CA PHE A 19 16.50 24.47 -18.44
C PHE A 19 15.41 25.53 -18.70
N PRO A 20 15.13 25.87 -19.97
CA PRO A 20 13.88 26.51 -20.33
C PRO A 20 12.69 25.70 -19.81
N ILE A 21 11.56 26.37 -19.51
CA ILE A 21 10.38 25.76 -18.87
C ILE A 21 9.94 24.46 -19.57
N THR A 22 9.92 24.45 -20.91
CA THR A 22 9.54 23.29 -21.72
C THR A 22 10.48 22.10 -21.53
N ALA A 23 11.79 22.34 -21.45
CA ALA A 23 12.80 21.31 -21.21
C ALA A 23 12.77 20.81 -19.76
N ALA A 24 12.51 21.68 -18.78
CA ALA A 24 12.32 21.30 -17.38
C ALA A 24 11.10 20.37 -17.20
N VAL A 25 9.97 20.70 -17.83
CA VAL A 25 8.76 19.84 -17.82
C VAL A 25 9.04 18.49 -18.49
N ALA A 26 9.74 18.47 -19.63
CA ALA A 26 10.11 17.23 -20.31
C ALA A 26 11.03 16.34 -19.45
N PHE A 27 11.99 16.94 -18.72
CA PHE A 27 12.86 16.25 -17.79
C PHE A 27 12.09 15.62 -16.63
N LEU A 28 11.22 16.39 -15.96
CA LEU A 28 10.40 15.89 -14.86
C LEU A 28 9.49 14.74 -15.32
N ARG A 29 8.86 14.89 -16.49
CA ARG A 29 8.07 13.82 -17.12
C ARG A 29 8.91 12.55 -17.29
N SER A 30 10.12 12.65 -17.84
CA SER A 30 11.02 11.51 -18.03
C SER A 30 11.36 10.82 -16.70
N LYS A 31 11.63 11.59 -15.64
CA LYS A 31 11.93 11.05 -14.31
C LYS A 31 10.73 10.30 -13.72
N VAL A 32 9.54 10.90 -13.78
CA VAL A 32 8.30 10.26 -13.30
C VAL A 32 7.99 8.99 -14.07
N GLN A 33 8.09 9.00 -15.40
CA GLN A 33 7.89 7.83 -16.24
C GLN A 33 8.87 6.69 -15.90
N LYS A 34 10.17 7.00 -15.80
CA LYS A 34 11.19 6.02 -15.43
C LYS A 34 10.94 5.43 -14.03
N TRP A 35 10.52 6.26 -13.08
CA TRP A 35 10.19 5.84 -11.72
C TRP A 35 9.01 4.86 -11.69
N PHE A 36 7.94 5.14 -12.44
CA PHE A 36 6.81 4.22 -12.58
C PHE A 36 7.18 2.94 -13.33
N ALA A 37 7.93 3.04 -14.43
CA ALA A 37 8.38 1.87 -15.20
C ALA A 37 9.23 0.92 -14.34
N SER A 38 10.17 1.45 -13.55
CA SER A 38 10.98 0.65 -12.63
C SER A 38 10.15 -0.04 -11.55
N ARG A 39 9.16 0.65 -10.98
CA ARG A 39 8.23 0.05 -10.00
C ARG A 39 7.40 -1.06 -10.61
N LYS A 40 6.90 -0.85 -11.83
CA LYS A 40 6.16 -1.89 -12.55
C LYS A 40 7.03 -3.11 -12.80
N GLU A 41 8.26 -2.94 -13.30
CA GLU A 41 9.17 -4.07 -13.54
C GLU A 41 9.44 -4.87 -12.26
N LYS A 42 9.54 -4.19 -11.10
CA LYS A 42 9.63 -4.85 -9.80
C LYS A 42 8.36 -5.60 -9.45
N ALA A 43 7.19 -4.96 -9.59
CA ALA A 43 5.89 -5.57 -9.30
C ALA A 43 5.54 -6.76 -10.21
N ASP A 44 5.99 -6.73 -11.47
CA ASP A 44 5.82 -7.83 -12.41
C ASP A 44 6.57 -9.09 -11.94
N LYS A 45 7.68 -8.93 -11.20
CA LYS A 45 8.46 -10.05 -10.62
C LYS A 45 7.86 -10.61 -9.32
N TRP A 46 6.89 -9.93 -8.69
CA TRP A 46 6.31 -10.41 -7.44
C TRP A 46 5.41 -11.62 -7.65
N THR A 47 5.61 -12.68 -6.90
CA THR A 47 4.83 -13.93 -7.05
C THR A 47 3.72 -14.06 -6.01
N LYS A 48 3.81 -13.31 -4.91
CA LYS A 48 2.87 -13.38 -3.80
C LYS A 48 1.65 -12.47 -4.00
N PRO A 49 0.53 -12.73 -3.30
CA PRO A 49 -0.71 -11.94 -3.43
C PRO A 49 -0.56 -10.47 -3.05
N LEU A 50 0.29 -10.15 -2.07
CA LEU A 50 0.54 -8.78 -1.61
C LEU A 50 1.93 -8.29 -2.02
N ALA A 51 2.11 -6.97 -1.94
CA ALA A 51 3.43 -6.35 -2.08
C ALA A 51 4.40 -6.91 -1.01
N PRO A 52 5.69 -7.11 -1.31
CA PRO A 52 6.65 -7.76 -0.41
C PRO A 52 6.69 -7.18 1.01
N GLU A 53 6.68 -5.85 1.13
CA GLU A 53 6.65 -5.16 2.44
C GLU A 53 5.38 -5.53 3.24
N MET A 54 4.25 -5.66 2.56
CA MET A 54 2.98 -6.02 3.18
C MET A 54 2.90 -7.51 3.52
N GLU A 55 3.58 -8.37 2.76
CA GLU A 55 3.73 -9.80 3.09
C GLU A 55 4.52 -9.97 4.40
N GLU A 56 5.59 -9.20 4.57
CA GLU A 56 6.41 -9.19 5.79
C GLU A 56 5.61 -8.67 7.00
N ASP A 57 4.88 -7.57 6.84
CA ASP A 57 4.02 -7.02 7.88
C ASP A 57 2.89 -7.99 8.26
N LEU A 58 2.27 -8.65 7.27
CA LEU A 58 1.21 -9.63 7.53
C LEU A 58 1.76 -10.81 8.34
N ALA A 59 2.93 -11.34 7.95
CA ALA A 59 3.59 -12.42 8.66
C ALA A 59 3.93 -12.03 10.10
N LEU A 60 4.40 -10.79 10.32
CA LEU A 60 4.68 -10.27 11.66
C LEU A 60 3.40 -10.15 12.50
N HIS A 61 2.29 -9.68 11.92
CA HIS A 61 1.01 -9.61 12.63
C HIS A 61 0.46 -11.00 12.96
N PHE A 62 0.63 -11.98 12.08
CA PHE A 62 0.30 -13.37 12.36
C PHE A 62 1.13 -13.95 13.52
N GLU A 63 2.44 -13.72 13.50
CA GLU A 63 3.35 -14.15 14.57
C GLU A 63 2.92 -13.60 15.93
N LYS A 64 2.62 -12.30 15.98
CA LYS A 64 2.12 -11.64 17.20
C LYS A 64 0.75 -12.14 17.62
N GLY A 65 -0.13 -12.41 16.66
CA GLY A 65 -1.50 -12.89 16.88
C GLY A 65 -1.57 -14.33 17.40
N ARG A 66 -0.57 -15.17 17.12
CA ARG A 66 -0.56 -16.60 17.49
C ARG A 66 -0.67 -16.84 19.00
N TYR A 67 -0.17 -15.90 19.81
CA TYR A 67 -0.13 -16.02 21.27
C TYR A 67 -1.33 -15.38 21.96
N LEU A 68 -2.36 -14.97 21.21
CA LEU A 68 -3.54 -14.31 21.75
C LEU A 68 -4.68 -15.30 21.93
N ASN A 69 -5.37 -15.20 23.07
CA ASN A 69 -6.58 -15.96 23.31
C ASN A 69 -7.78 -15.23 22.71
N VAL A 70 -8.67 -15.99 22.07
CA VAL A 70 -9.81 -15.45 21.33
C VAL A 70 -11.09 -16.10 21.83
N ASP A 71 -12.06 -15.28 22.24
CA ASP A 71 -13.41 -15.69 22.58
C ASP A 71 -14.39 -15.28 21.48
N SER A 72 -15.30 -16.19 21.14
CA SER A 72 -16.38 -15.91 20.20
C SER A 72 -17.49 -15.09 20.86
N CYS A 73 -17.78 -13.90 20.35
CA CYS A 73 -18.92 -13.08 20.80
C CYS A 73 -20.09 -13.07 19.79
N GLY A 74 -19.85 -13.57 18.58
CA GLY A 74 -20.83 -13.67 17.49
C GLY A 74 -20.20 -14.30 16.25
N PRO A 75 -20.92 -14.42 15.13
CA PRO A 75 -20.40 -15.06 13.92
C PRO A 75 -19.12 -14.37 13.39
N TYR A 76 -19.09 -13.04 13.37
CA TYR A 76 -17.97 -12.24 12.87
C TYR A 76 -17.29 -11.39 13.94
N THR A 77 -17.86 -11.32 15.14
CA THR A 77 -17.35 -10.52 16.26
C THR A 77 -16.65 -11.40 17.28
N LEU A 78 -15.40 -11.08 17.59
CA LEU A 78 -14.54 -11.85 18.50
C LEU A 78 -13.86 -10.93 19.51
N GLN A 79 -13.79 -11.37 20.76
CA GLN A 79 -13.04 -10.72 21.82
C GLN A 79 -11.63 -11.34 21.86
N VAL A 80 -10.61 -10.53 21.63
CA VAL A 80 -9.21 -10.94 21.70
C VAL A 80 -8.60 -10.39 22.98
N HIS A 81 -7.94 -11.26 23.75
CA HIS A 81 -7.30 -10.88 25.00
C HIS A 81 -5.82 -10.54 24.80
N PRO A 82 -5.23 -9.68 25.66
CA PRO A 82 -3.79 -9.47 25.68
C PRO A 82 -3.02 -10.80 25.83
N GLY A 83 -1.85 -10.90 25.21
CA GLY A 83 -1.02 -12.09 25.24
C GLY A 83 0.29 -11.92 24.49
N GLY A 84 1.30 -12.69 24.88
CA GLY A 84 2.64 -12.64 24.26
C GLY A 84 3.22 -11.23 24.25
N THR A 85 3.46 -10.69 23.06
CA THR A 85 4.00 -9.32 22.86
C THR A 85 2.92 -8.26 22.66
N VAL A 86 1.64 -8.64 22.58
CA VAL A 86 0.52 -7.70 22.41
C VAL A 86 -0.11 -7.44 23.79
N MET A 87 0.17 -6.24 24.32
CA MET A 87 -0.21 -5.85 25.69
C MET A 87 -1.66 -5.38 25.82
N THR A 88 -2.38 -5.28 24.71
CA THR A 88 -3.78 -4.83 24.67
C THR A 88 -4.66 -5.91 24.08
N GLY A 89 -5.90 -6.02 24.59
CA GLY A 89 -6.95 -6.79 23.94
C GLY A 89 -7.69 -5.95 22.93
N GLY A 90 -8.71 -6.53 22.32
CA GLY A 90 -9.65 -5.78 21.51
C GLY A 90 -10.82 -6.60 21.02
N VAL A 91 -11.92 -5.91 20.69
CA VAL A 91 -13.04 -6.51 19.97
C VAL A 91 -12.77 -6.34 18.49
N VAL A 92 -12.77 -7.45 17.75
CA VAL A 92 -12.61 -7.50 16.30
C VAL A 92 -13.95 -7.80 15.68
N ASP A 93 -14.32 -7.03 14.66
CA ASP A 93 -15.39 -7.38 13.73
C ASP A 93 -14.77 -7.69 12.35
N LEU A 94 -14.83 -8.96 11.95
CA LEU A 94 -14.27 -9.43 10.68
C LEU A 94 -15.12 -9.06 9.47
N GLN A 95 -16.42 -8.76 9.65
CA GLN A 95 -17.30 -8.35 8.55
C GLN A 95 -17.15 -6.86 8.25
N GLU A 96 -17.09 -6.03 9.30
CA GLU A 96 -16.92 -4.58 9.16
C GLU A 96 -15.44 -4.17 9.04
N HIS A 97 -14.52 -5.12 9.16
CA HIS A 97 -13.07 -4.92 9.12
C HIS A 97 -12.61 -3.90 10.18
N THR A 98 -13.09 -4.05 11.41
CA THR A 98 -12.78 -3.14 12.53
C THR A 98 -12.14 -3.85 13.70
N CYS A 99 -11.33 -3.12 14.45
CA CYS A 99 -10.82 -3.54 15.74
C CYS A 99 -10.79 -2.34 16.69
N THR A 100 -11.09 -2.56 17.97
CA THR A 100 -11.00 -1.50 19.00
C THR A 100 -9.58 -0.95 19.17
N CYS A 101 -8.54 -1.63 18.66
CA CYS A 101 -7.17 -1.11 18.64
C CYS A 101 -6.95 0.02 17.60
N GLY A 102 -7.93 0.32 16.74
CA GLY A 102 -7.80 1.39 15.73
C GLY A 102 -7.17 0.94 14.41
N LEU A 103 -6.20 0.03 14.49
CA LEU A 103 -5.29 -0.24 13.37
C LEU A 103 -5.97 -0.89 12.17
N PHE A 104 -6.92 -1.80 12.38
CA PHE A 104 -7.54 -2.55 11.28
C PHE A 104 -8.29 -1.62 10.32
N GLN A 105 -9.12 -0.73 10.85
CA GLN A 105 -9.89 0.23 10.07
C GLN A 105 -9.05 1.39 9.53
N CYS A 106 -8.02 1.84 10.27
CA CYS A 106 -7.16 2.95 9.84
C CYS A 106 -6.21 2.52 8.72
N MET A 107 -5.56 1.37 8.88
CA MET A 107 -4.61 0.85 7.89
C MET A 107 -5.32 0.08 6.78
N LYS A 108 -6.60 -0.28 6.94
CA LYS A 108 -7.32 -1.20 6.03
C LYS A 108 -6.52 -2.49 5.80
N PHE A 109 -5.88 -2.95 6.87
CA PHE A 109 -4.95 -4.07 6.89
C PHE A 109 -5.08 -4.77 8.26
N PRO A 110 -5.13 -6.11 8.30
CA PRO A 110 -5.37 -6.83 9.55
C PRO A 110 -4.26 -6.56 10.56
N CYS A 111 -4.65 -6.12 11.76
CA CYS A 111 -3.78 -6.00 12.91
C CYS A 111 -3.57 -7.37 13.59
N PRO A 112 -2.67 -7.49 14.59
CA PRO A 112 -2.46 -8.76 15.30
C PRO A 112 -3.74 -9.37 15.88
N HIS A 113 -4.66 -8.55 16.41
CA HIS A 113 -5.97 -9.02 16.89
C HIS A 113 -6.81 -9.60 15.75
N ALA A 114 -6.86 -8.91 14.61
CA ALA A 114 -7.60 -9.37 13.44
C ALA A 114 -7.03 -10.66 12.86
N CYS A 115 -5.70 -10.84 12.87
CA CYS A 115 -5.05 -12.09 12.46
C CYS A 115 -5.36 -13.25 13.43
N ALA A 116 -5.45 -12.98 14.74
CA ALA A 116 -5.86 -14.00 15.71
C ALA A 116 -7.33 -14.41 15.50
N ALA A 117 -8.22 -13.42 15.37
CA ALA A 117 -9.64 -13.63 15.10
C ALA A 117 -9.89 -14.35 13.76
N SER A 118 -9.12 -14.03 12.72
CA SER A 118 -9.25 -14.68 11.42
C SER A 118 -8.83 -16.15 11.48
N GLN A 119 -7.78 -16.48 12.26
CA GLN A 119 -7.38 -17.87 12.49
C GLN A 119 -8.47 -18.67 13.19
N GLU A 120 -9.07 -18.10 14.24
CA GLU A 120 -10.18 -18.73 14.98
C GLU A 120 -11.38 -19.05 14.06
N ARG A 121 -11.65 -18.18 13.08
CA ARG A 121 -12.72 -18.39 12.08
C ARG A 121 -12.30 -19.14 10.83
N SER A 122 -11.05 -19.59 10.73
CA SER A 122 -10.48 -20.17 9.50
C SER A 122 -10.66 -19.28 8.26
N ILE A 123 -10.67 -17.96 8.46
CA ILE A 123 -10.73 -16.94 7.41
C ILE A 123 -9.30 -16.57 7.03
N SER A 124 -9.01 -16.60 5.74
CA SER A 124 -7.70 -16.17 5.22
C SER A 124 -7.51 -14.67 5.45
N ALA A 125 -6.48 -14.27 6.19
CA ALA A 125 -6.20 -12.85 6.44
C ALA A 125 -5.91 -12.04 5.16
N TYR A 126 -5.49 -12.70 4.07
CA TYR A 126 -5.36 -12.04 2.76
C TYR A 126 -6.69 -11.44 2.28
N THR A 127 -7.82 -12.06 2.61
CA THR A 127 -9.17 -11.54 2.25
C THR A 127 -9.55 -10.30 3.04
N LEU A 128 -8.88 -10.07 4.18
CA LEU A 128 -9.09 -8.91 5.06
C LEU A 128 -8.22 -7.71 4.66
N CYS A 129 -7.21 -7.93 3.81
CA CYS A 129 -6.34 -6.88 3.31
C CYS A 129 -7.05 -6.04 2.24
N SER A 130 -6.88 -4.72 2.30
CA SER A 130 -7.33 -3.83 1.22
C SER A 130 -6.72 -4.21 -0.13
N PRO A 131 -7.50 -4.15 -1.23
CA PRO A 131 -6.97 -4.33 -2.58
C PRO A 131 -5.76 -3.45 -2.90
N TYR A 132 -5.64 -2.28 -2.26
CA TYR A 132 -4.50 -1.36 -2.42
C TYR A 132 -3.13 -2.02 -2.17
N TYR A 133 -3.08 -3.04 -1.31
CA TYR A 133 -1.84 -3.74 -0.96
C TYR A 133 -1.53 -4.92 -1.89
N THR A 134 -2.44 -5.28 -2.79
CA THR A 134 -2.29 -6.46 -3.64
C THR A 134 -1.32 -6.22 -4.79
N THR A 135 -0.53 -7.24 -5.11
CA THR A 135 0.37 -7.25 -6.28
C THR A 135 -0.39 -6.92 -7.56
N GLU A 136 -1.61 -7.44 -7.71
CA GLU A 136 -2.47 -7.16 -8.86
C GLU A 136 -2.81 -5.66 -8.97
N TYR A 137 -3.23 -5.04 -7.86
CA TYR A 137 -3.52 -3.61 -7.84
C TYR A 137 -2.30 -2.78 -8.24
N TRP A 138 -1.12 -3.12 -7.72
CA TRP A 138 0.15 -2.48 -8.09
C TRP A 138 0.43 -2.62 -9.58
N ARG A 139 0.32 -3.83 -10.16
CA ARG A 139 0.53 -4.06 -11.60
C ARG A 139 -0.44 -3.28 -12.48
N ARG A 140 -1.71 -3.24 -12.10
CA ARG A 140 -2.78 -2.57 -12.87
C ARG A 140 -2.64 -1.04 -12.81
N HIS A 141 -2.49 -0.46 -11.63
CA HIS A 141 -2.50 0.99 -11.48
C HIS A 141 -1.17 1.64 -11.89
N MET A 142 -0.04 0.93 -11.77
CA MET A 142 1.23 1.41 -12.33
C MET A 142 1.22 1.39 -13.88
N LYS A 143 0.32 0.63 -14.52
CA LYS A 143 0.06 0.66 -15.97
C LYS A 143 -0.85 1.85 -16.36
N GLU A 144 -1.92 2.07 -15.61
CA GLU A 144 -2.91 3.13 -15.90
C GLU A 144 -2.40 4.54 -15.61
N GLN A 145 -1.68 4.75 -14.50
CA GLN A 145 -1.10 6.06 -14.16
C GLN A 145 -0.06 6.49 -15.22
N LEU A 146 0.74 5.54 -15.73
CA LEU A 146 1.69 5.78 -16.82
C LEU A 146 0.96 6.18 -18.12
N CYS A 147 -0.18 5.55 -18.42
CA CYS A 147 -0.96 5.84 -19.63
C CYS A 147 -1.72 7.18 -19.51
N GLN A 148 -2.40 7.43 -18.39
CA GLN A 148 -3.21 8.64 -18.19
C GLN A 148 -2.37 9.92 -18.07
N LEU A 149 -1.24 9.88 -17.33
CA LEU A 149 -0.34 11.03 -17.21
C LEU A 149 0.29 11.39 -18.56
N VAL A 150 0.61 10.40 -19.38
CA VAL A 150 1.22 10.61 -20.71
C VAL A 150 0.19 11.11 -21.72
N THR A 151 -1.00 10.52 -21.76
CA THR A 151 -2.06 10.93 -22.69
C THR A 151 -2.63 12.31 -22.36
N ARG A 152 -2.80 12.66 -21.07
CA ARG A 152 -3.30 14.00 -20.68
C ARG A 152 -2.29 15.12 -20.91
N MET A 153 -0.99 14.89 -20.67
CA MET A 153 0.04 15.91 -20.94
C MET A 153 0.28 16.12 -22.45
N ILE A 154 0.09 15.10 -23.28
CA ILE A 154 0.30 15.19 -24.73
C ILE A 154 -0.96 15.74 -25.45
N GLY A 155 -2.16 15.35 -25.02
CA GLY A 155 -3.42 15.85 -25.58
C GLY A 155 -3.61 17.36 -25.43
N ASN A 156 -3.12 17.95 -24.33
CA ASN A 156 -3.26 19.39 -24.10
C ASN A 156 -2.13 20.23 -24.73
N CYS A 157 -0.94 19.67 -25.00
CA CYS A 157 0.15 20.42 -25.63
C CYS A 157 0.08 20.43 -27.17
N LEU A 158 -0.49 19.40 -27.81
CA LEU A 158 -0.61 19.35 -29.28
C LEU A 158 -1.78 20.18 -29.83
N MET A 159 -2.75 20.53 -28.99
CA MET A 159 -3.90 21.36 -29.39
C MET A 159 -3.64 22.87 -29.27
N THR A 160 -2.62 23.29 -28.52
CA THR A 160 -2.27 24.72 -28.33
C THR A 160 -1.15 25.22 -29.25
N SER A 161 -0.68 24.39 -30.19
CA SER A 161 0.34 24.78 -31.18
C SER A 161 -0.17 24.77 -32.64
N ARG A 162 -1.49 24.74 -32.84
CA ARG A 162 -2.15 24.76 -34.16
C ARG A 162 -3.25 25.82 -34.31
N THR A 163 -3.21 26.87 -33.51
CA THR A 163 -4.00 28.09 -33.68
C THR A 163 -3.09 29.28 -33.54
#